data_AF-A0A914Q5S5-F1
#
_entry.id   AF-A0A914Q5S5-F1
#
_cell.length_a   1.000
_cell.length_b   1.000
_cell.length_c   1.000
_cell.angle_alpha   90.00
_cell.angle_beta   90.00
_cell.angle_gamma   90.00
#
_symmetry.space_group_name_H-M   'P 1'
#
loop_
_entity.id
_entity.type
_entity.pdbx_description
1 polymer ?
#
loop_
_entity_poly.entity_id
_entity_poly.type
_entity_poly.pdbx_seq_one_letter_code
_entity_poly.pdbx_strand_id
1 'polypeptide(L)'
;MQFESENCLFLNIFSPYNSEDESQLHPIIVWIHGGSFLAGSADTGIDMEVVARNFVFKGVTLITVNYRLGPLGFMPIKNSDGTVEGNFGIYDIKLALEWIQRNIKQFNGDPAKVTIMGESAGAAAVSVLAASPIMKGLIHQAIAMSGSSTAGWAINRHGQPHWEISNIVQYLTCEKYISEEDIAQILNREPLSERTKKREVCNLQDSIPECLTNGELTIEKTVECFRKEVNFSSPLFRRALAVELGVSKMVVDNELITDSGPAFVQNNARIPLFTGVARREWAHKKPEFYQFIRFENFTRSQCEESVRKIIENAFLARLPYKVGNATIELISNATFLRYLEDIHINYEMPEVVKKLQNVNFFL
;
A
#
# COMPACT_ATOMS: atom_id res chain seq x y z
N MET A 1 -9.72 20.25 -4.03
CA MET A 1 -9.48 18.92 -4.64
C MET A 1 -10.81 18.44 -5.19
N GLN A 2 -10.94 18.41 -6.51
CA GLN A 2 -12.12 17.93 -7.24
C GLN A 2 -11.71 16.71 -8.12
N PHE A 3 -10.71 15.95 -7.65
CA PHE A 3 -9.94 14.97 -8.45
C PHE A 3 -10.08 13.51 -7.96
N GLU A 4 -10.99 13.21 -7.02
CA GLU A 4 -11.19 11.87 -6.49
C GLU A 4 -12.67 11.48 -6.65
N SER A 5 -12.92 10.24 -7.08
CA SER A 5 -14.26 9.69 -7.29
C SER A 5 -14.23 8.17 -7.12
N GLU A 6 -15.34 7.57 -6.66
CA GLU A 6 -15.51 6.11 -6.69
C GLU A 6 -15.61 5.58 -8.12
N ASN A 7 -16.05 6.41 -9.07
CA ASN A 7 -15.94 6.14 -10.49
C ASN A 7 -14.48 6.37 -10.92
N CYS A 8 -13.61 5.39 -10.63
CA CYS A 8 -12.17 5.48 -10.82
C CYS A 8 -11.56 4.36 -11.66
N LEU A 9 -12.31 3.30 -11.98
CA LEU A 9 -11.80 2.10 -12.67
C LEU A 9 -11.53 2.35 -14.16
N PHE A 10 -10.50 3.14 -14.42
CA PHE A 10 -9.99 3.49 -15.73
C PHE A 10 -8.58 2.95 -15.93
N LEU A 11 -8.19 2.82 -17.20
CA LEU A 11 -6.83 2.53 -17.63
C LEU A 11 -6.44 3.47 -18.76
N ASN A 12 -5.13 3.74 -18.90
CA ASN A 12 -4.57 4.51 -20.01
C ASN A 12 -3.67 3.61 -20.84
N ILE A 13 -3.69 3.77 -22.16
CA ILE A 13 -2.90 2.97 -23.10
C ILE A 13 -1.96 3.90 -23.86
N PHE A 14 -0.67 3.57 -23.85
CA PHE A 14 0.38 4.22 -24.61
C PHE A 14 1.02 3.17 -25.51
N SER A 15 0.62 3.13 -26.77
CA SER A 15 1.03 2.08 -27.70
C SER A 15 1.89 2.64 -28.83
N PRO A 16 2.90 1.89 -29.30
CA PRO A 16 3.59 2.21 -30.54
C PRO A 16 2.60 2.18 -31.70
N TYR A 17 2.80 3.05 -32.69
CA TYR A 17 2.04 3.03 -33.93
C TYR A 17 3.01 3.03 -35.12
N ASN A 18 2.79 2.10 -36.04
CA ASN A 18 3.55 1.99 -37.28
C ASN A 18 2.58 2.08 -38.46
N SER A 19 2.65 3.17 -39.22
CA SER A 19 1.78 3.38 -40.38
C SER A 19 2.07 2.44 -41.55
N GLU A 20 3.23 1.79 -41.56
CA GLU A 20 3.61 0.82 -42.60
C GLU A 20 3.10 -0.60 -42.30
N ASP A 21 2.82 -0.91 -41.02
CA ASP A 21 2.25 -2.18 -40.58
C ASP A 21 1.34 -1.96 -39.36
N GLU A 22 0.11 -1.56 -39.63
CA GLU A 22 -0.91 -1.35 -38.58
C GLU A 22 -1.33 -2.66 -37.89
N SER A 23 -0.91 -3.82 -38.40
CA SER A 23 -1.23 -5.13 -37.81
C SER A 23 -0.19 -5.60 -36.78
N GLN A 24 0.95 -4.90 -36.70
CA GLN A 24 2.04 -5.24 -35.79
C GLN A 24 1.55 -5.23 -34.34
N LEU A 25 1.82 -6.32 -33.61
CA LEU A 25 1.51 -6.44 -32.19
C LEU A 25 2.79 -6.31 -31.34
N HIS A 26 2.66 -5.60 -30.23
CA HIS A 26 3.75 -5.24 -29.34
C HIS A 26 3.60 -5.89 -27.95
N PRO A 27 4.69 -6.32 -27.31
CA PRO A 27 4.65 -6.75 -25.92
C PRO A 27 4.10 -5.63 -25.01
N ILE A 28 3.42 -6.03 -23.94
CA ILE A 28 2.69 -5.12 -23.06
C ILE A 28 3.36 -5.10 -21.69
N ILE A 29 3.53 -3.90 -21.14
CA ILE A 29 3.79 -3.68 -19.72
C ILE A 29 2.55 -3.03 -19.09
N VAL A 30 2.04 -3.63 -18.02
CA VAL A 30 0.95 -3.09 -17.21
C VAL A 30 1.55 -2.56 -15.91
N TRP A 31 1.54 -1.24 -15.74
CA TRP A 31 2.01 -0.56 -14.55
C TRP A 31 0.94 -0.55 -13.45
N ILE A 32 1.33 -1.04 -12.27
CA ILE A 32 0.53 -1.05 -11.05
C ILE A 32 1.24 -0.14 -10.05
N HIS A 33 0.60 0.99 -9.74
CA HIS A 33 1.20 2.01 -8.90
C HIS A 33 1.29 1.60 -7.41
N GLY A 34 2.28 2.17 -6.72
CA GLY A 34 2.46 2.09 -5.27
C GLY A 34 1.53 3.02 -4.48
N GLY A 35 1.91 3.34 -3.24
CA GLY A 35 1.15 4.26 -2.37
C GLY A 35 0.48 3.60 -1.17
N SER A 36 1.09 2.54 -0.62
CA SER A 36 0.64 1.86 0.62
C SER A 36 -0.80 1.33 0.57
N PHE A 37 -1.32 1.07 -0.64
CA PHE A 37 -2.73 0.72 -0.87
C PHE A 37 -3.73 1.77 -0.37
N LEU A 38 -3.28 2.98 -0.05
CA LEU A 38 -4.08 4.07 0.53
C LEU A 38 -4.18 5.29 -0.39
N ALA A 39 -3.17 5.49 -1.24
CA ALA A 39 -3.08 6.61 -2.15
C ALA A 39 -2.44 6.19 -3.48
N GLY A 40 -2.55 7.05 -4.48
CA GLY A 40 -1.98 6.85 -5.80
C GLY A 40 -3.05 6.82 -6.89
N SER A 41 -2.57 6.76 -8.12
CA SER A 41 -3.34 6.83 -9.36
C SER A 41 -2.50 6.23 -10.49
N ALA A 42 -3.12 5.98 -11.65
CA ALA A 42 -2.47 5.40 -12.82
C ALA A 42 -1.21 6.15 -13.31
N ASP A 43 -1.11 7.45 -13.02
CA ASP A 43 0.05 8.30 -13.33
C ASP A 43 1.09 8.39 -12.19
N THR A 44 0.81 7.80 -11.02
CA THR A 44 1.75 7.80 -9.90
C THR A 44 3.01 7.01 -10.25
N GLY A 45 4.17 7.67 -10.09
CA GLY A 45 5.48 7.08 -10.38
C GLY A 45 5.80 7.00 -11.88
N ILE A 46 5.00 7.65 -12.74
CA ILE A 46 5.21 7.66 -14.18
C ILE A 46 5.72 9.03 -14.64
N ASP A 47 6.88 9.02 -15.29
CA ASP A 47 7.34 10.11 -16.14
C ASP A 47 7.07 9.73 -17.60
N MET A 48 6.18 10.47 -18.26
CA MET A 48 5.75 10.15 -19.62
C MET A 48 6.86 10.32 -20.67
N GLU A 49 7.84 11.21 -20.45
CA GLU A 49 8.98 11.34 -21.36
C GLU A 49 9.88 10.09 -21.26
N VAL A 50 10.17 9.68 -20.02
CA VAL A 50 10.95 8.45 -19.76
C VAL A 50 10.24 7.23 -20.33
N VAL A 51 8.91 7.14 -20.14
CA VAL A 51 8.09 6.05 -20.69
C VAL A 51 8.13 6.02 -22.20
N ALA A 52 7.89 7.16 -22.86
CA ALA A 52 7.86 7.22 -24.32
C ALA A 52 9.19 6.77 -24.92
N ARG A 53 10.32 7.26 -24.37
CA ARG A 53 11.67 6.99 -24.86
C ARG A 53 12.13 5.54 -24.61
N ASN A 54 11.73 4.94 -23.49
CA ASN A 54 12.25 3.64 -23.07
C ASN A 54 11.32 2.46 -23.37
N PHE A 55 10.02 2.69 -23.53
CA PHE A 55 9.04 1.64 -23.84
C PHE A 55 8.42 1.86 -25.21
N VAL A 56 7.66 2.94 -25.39
CA VAL A 56 6.81 3.13 -26.58
C VAL A 56 7.63 3.21 -27.87
N PHE A 57 8.65 4.07 -27.92
CA PHE A 57 9.53 4.18 -29.09
C PHE A 57 10.44 2.97 -29.32
N LYS A 58 10.47 2.03 -28.37
CA LYS A 58 11.17 0.75 -28.50
C LYS A 58 10.22 -0.41 -28.81
N GLY A 59 8.97 -0.12 -29.18
CA GLY A 59 8.01 -1.12 -29.60
C GLY A 59 7.37 -1.89 -28.44
N VAL A 60 7.18 -1.24 -27.28
CA VAL A 60 6.50 -1.81 -26.11
C VAL A 60 5.28 -0.95 -25.75
N THR A 61 4.12 -1.57 -25.63
CA THR A 61 2.89 -0.91 -25.17
C THR A 61 2.92 -0.77 -23.65
N LEU A 62 2.72 0.43 -23.12
CA LEU A 62 2.50 0.65 -21.68
C LEU A 62 1.00 0.83 -21.41
N ILE A 63 0.51 0.14 -20.39
CA ILE A 63 -0.83 0.35 -19.84
C ILE A 63 -0.69 0.73 -18.37
N THR A 64 -1.37 1.78 -17.95
CA THR A 64 -1.45 2.18 -16.53
C THR A 64 -2.87 1.98 -16.04
N VAL A 65 -3.05 1.51 -14.80
CA VAL A 65 -4.38 1.16 -14.26
C VAL A 65 -4.64 1.85 -12.93
N ASN A 66 -5.88 2.27 -12.73
CA ASN A 66 -6.40 2.60 -11.40
C ASN A 66 -7.01 1.36 -10.74
N TYR A 67 -6.99 1.33 -9.42
CA TYR A 67 -7.68 0.33 -8.61
C TYR A 67 -8.19 0.96 -7.30
N ARG A 68 -9.20 0.38 -6.66
CA ARG A 68 -9.72 0.92 -5.39
C ARG A 68 -8.67 0.88 -4.28
N LEU A 69 -8.67 1.91 -3.45
CA LEU A 69 -7.70 2.11 -2.36
C LEU A 69 -8.40 2.18 -1.00
N GLY A 70 -7.61 2.10 0.08
CA GLY A 70 -8.07 2.22 1.46
C GLY A 70 -9.18 1.23 1.81
N PRO A 71 -10.17 1.65 2.62
CA PRO A 71 -11.31 0.80 2.97
C PRO A 71 -12.06 0.25 1.76
N LEU A 72 -12.25 1.05 0.71
CA LEU A 72 -13.00 0.64 -0.49
C LEU A 72 -12.29 -0.47 -1.28
N GLY A 73 -10.95 -0.54 -1.20
CA GLY A 73 -10.14 -1.53 -1.89
C GLY A 73 -9.73 -2.73 -1.05
N PHE A 74 -9.58 -2.58 0.26
CA PHE A 74 -8.84 -3.56 1.08
C PHE A 74 -9.48 -3.89 2.44
N MET A 75 -10.68 -3.38 2.72
CA MET A 75 -11.43 -3.80 3.92
C MET A 75 -11.94 -5.24 3.76
N PRO A 76 -11.56 -6.17 4.65
CA PRO A 76 -12.07 -7.53 4.59
C PRO A 76 -13.48 -7.62 5.18
N ILE A 77 -14.28 -8.51 4.60
CA ILE A 77 -15.64 -8.85 5.02
C ILE A 77 -15.63 -10.33 5.38
N LYS A 78 -15.89 -10.65 6.64
CA LYS A 78 -15.96 -12.03 7.11
C LYS A 78 -17.42 -12.47 7.13
N ASN A 79 -17.78 -13.40 6.25
CA ASN A 79 -19.14 -13.91 6.16
C ASN A 79 -19.45 -14.92 7.27
N SER A 80 -20.75 -15.16 7.47
CA SER A 80 -21.25 -16.09 8.49
C SER A 80 -20.85 -17.55 8.27
N ASP A 81 -20.58 -17.94 7.02
CA ASP A 81 -20.08 -19.26 6.63
C ASP A 81 -18.56 -19.42 6.83
N GLY A 82 -17.87 -18.38 7.31
CA GLY A 82 -16.43 -18.37 7.55
C GLY A 82 -15.59 -17.94 6.35
N THR A 83 -16.20 -17.65 5.20
CA THR A 83 -15.49 -17.08 4.05
C THR A 83 -15.06 -15.64 4.32
N VAL A 84 -13.97 -15.22 3.67
CA VAL A 84 -13.44 -13.86 3.77
C VAL A 84 -13.42 -13.27 2.37
N GLU A 85 -14.24 -12.25 2.16
CA GLU A 85 -14.13 -11.38 1.01
C GLU A 85 -13.18 -10.21 1.33
N GLY A 86 -12.55 -9.66 0.31
CA GLY A 86 -11.59 -8.58 0.47
C GLY A 86 -10.78 -8.43 -0.81
N ASN A 87 -9.60 -7.80 -0.70
CA ASN A 87 -8.69 -7.63 -1.84
C ASN A 87 -9.36 -6.99 -3.08
N PHE A 88 -10.43 -6.21 -2.89
CA PHE A 88 -11.23 -5.64 -3.97
C PHE A 88 -10.38 -4.84 -4.97
N GLY A 89 -9.40 -4.08 -4.47
CA GLY A 89 -8.43 -3.36 -5.31
C GLY A 89 -7.58 -4.29 -6.18
N ILE A 90 -7.25 -5.50 -5.71
CA ILE A 90 -6.52 -6.48 -6.52
C ILE A 90 -7.45 -7.14 -7.55
N TYR A 91 -8.72 -7.39 -7.21
CA TYR A 91 -9.72 -7.83 -8.17
C TYR A 91 -10.02 -6.76 -9.24
N ASP A 92 -9.89 -5.47 -8.93
CA ASP A 92 -9.98 -4.41 -9.94
C ASP A 92 -8.83 -4.51 -10.95
N ILE A 93 -7.60 -4.81 -10.48
CA ILE A 93 -6.45 -5.06 -11.36
C ILE A 93 -6.69 -6.31 -12.21
N LYS A 94 -7.26 -7.39 -11.63
CA LYS A 94 -7.69 -8.58 -12.39
C LYS A 94 -8.65 -8.21 -13.51
N LEU A 95 -9.66 -7.39 -13.21
CA LEU A 95 -10.64 -6.94 -14.20
C LEU A 95 -9.99 -6.16 -15.34
N ALA A 96 -9.02 -5.29 -15.02
CA ALA A 96 -8.23 -4.59 -16.03
C ALA A 96 -7.41 -5.57 -16.90
N LEU A 97 -6.78 -6.58 -16.30
CA LEU A 97 -6.04 -7.62 -17.02
C LEU A 97 -6.94 -8.45 -17.94
N GLU A 98 -8.14 -8.80 -17.49
CA GLU A 98 -9.13 -9.47 -18.34
C GLU A 98 -9.61 -8.58 -19.50
N TRP A 99 -9.79 -7.28 -19.24
CA TRP A 99 -10.10 -6.32 -20.29
C TRP A 99 -8.97 -6.25 -21.32
N ILE A 100 -7.71 -6.23 -20.87
CA ILE A 100 -6.52 -6.23 -21.74
C ILE A 100 -6.55 -7.48 -22.62
N GLN A 101 -6.74 -8.67 -22.05
CA GLN A 101 -6.81 -9.92 -22.81
C GLN A 101 -7.87 -9.89 -23.92
N ARG A 102 -9.03 -9.28 -23.65
CA ARG A 102 -10.15 -9.21 -24.61
C ARG A 102 -9.99 -8.13 -25.68
N ASN A 103 -9.33 -7.01 -25.37
CA ASN A 103 -9.43 -5.79 -26.19
C ASN A 103 -8.09 -5.28 -26.76
N ILE A 104 -6.94 -5.62 -26.16
CA ILE A 104 -5.71 -4.87 -26.40
C ILE A 104 -5.14 -5.01 -27.82
N LYS A 105 -5.54 -6.05 -28.56
CA LYS A 105 -5.16 -6.21 -29.98
C LYS A 105 -5.57 -5.02 -30.84
N GLN A 106 -6.69 -4.36 -30.52
CA GLN A 106 -7.16 -3.16 -31.24
C GLN A 106 -6.26 -1.95 -31.03
N PHE A 107 -5.39 -2.01 -30.02
CA PHE A 107 -4.41 -0.99 -29.68
C PHE A 107 -2.98 -1.50 -29.91
N ASN A 108 -2.80 -2.46 -30.83
CA ASN A 108 -1.50 -3.02 -31.19
C ASN A 108 -0.75 -3.72 -30.04
N GLY A 109 -1.43 -4.13 -28.97
CA GLY A 109 -0.81 -4.95 -27.92
C GLY A 109 -0.99 -6.45 -28.16
N ASP A 110 0.03 -7.24 -27.81
CA ASP A 110 0.02 -8.70 -27.87
C ASP A 110 -0.47 -9.30 -26.53
N PRO A 111 -1.71 -9.81 -26.44
CA PRO A 111 -2.24 -10.38 -25.19
C PRO A 111 -1.48 -11.63 -24.73
N ALA A 112 -0.69 -12.27 -25.60
CA ALA A 112 0.18 -13.40 -25.23
C ALA A 112 1.52 -12.96 -24.60
N LYS A 113 1.79 -11.65 -24.51
CA LYS A 113 3.04 -11.08 -23.99
C LYS A 113 2.78 -9.96 -22.99
N VAL A 114 2.02 -10.28 -21.94
CA VAL A 114 1.67 -9.35 -20.85
C VAL A 114 2.66 -9.48 -19.70
N THR A 115 3.40 -8.41 -19.44
CA THR A 115 4.23 -8.21 -18.25
C THR A 115 3.53 -7.28 -17.27
N ILE A 116 3.38 -7.68 -16.01
CA ILE A 116 2.94 -6.75 -14.95
C ILE A 116 4.16 -6.16 -14.24
N MET A 117 4.13 -4.86 -13.95
CA MET A 117 5.23 -4.13 -13.33
C MET A 117 4.70 -3.18 -12.26
N GLY A 118 5.38 -3.07 -11.12
CA GLY A 118 4.94 -2.20 -10.05
C GLY A 118 6.01 -1.93 -9.01
N GLU A 119 5.77 -0.88 -8.23
CA GLU A 119 6.66 -0.38 -7.17
C GLU A 119 5.95 -0.36 -5.80
N SER A 120 6.68 -0.63 -4.72
CA SER A 120 6.15 -0.61 -3.35
C SER A 120 4.89 -1.45 -3.20
N ALA A 121 3.75 -0.86 -2.82
CA ALA A 121 2.46 -1.55 -2.74
C ALA A 121 2.04 -2.18 -4.09
N GLY A 122 2.35 -1.53 -5.21
CA GLY A 122 2.16 -2.08 -6.55
C GLY A 122 3.04 -3.29 -6.81
N ALA A 123 4.28 -3.31 -6.32
CA ALA A 123 5.15 -4.49 -6.38
C ALA A 123 4.62 -5.65 -5.52
N ALA A 124 4.06 -5.35 -4.35
CA ALA A 124 3.38 -6.34 -3.53
C ALA A 124 2.17 -6.93 -4.28
N ALA A 125 1.34 -6.11 -4.90
CA ALA A 125 0.24 -6.56 -5.77
C ALA A 125 0.76 -7.41 -6.96
N VAL A 126 1.81 -6.97 -7.64
CA VAL A 126 2.45 -7.71 -8.74
C VAL A 126 2.86 -9.11 -8.29
N SER A 127 3.55 -9.20 -7.15
CA SER A 127 4.01 -10.50 -6.64
C SER A 127 2.85 -11.42 -6.23
N VAL A 128 1.73 -10.85 -5.75
CA VAL A 128 0.50 -11.61 -5.48
C VAL A 128 -0.12 -12.11 -6.77
N LEU A 129 -0.33 -11.24 -7.75
CA LEU A 129 -0.92 -11.59 -9.05
C LEU A 129 -0.07 -12.64 -9.77
N ALA A 130 1.27 -12.51 -9.75
CA ALA A 130 2.21 -13.45 -10.34
C ALA A 130 2.09 -14.88 -9.76
N ALA A 131 1.77 -14.99 -8.47
CA ALA A 131 1.56 -16.26 -7.79
C ALA A 131 0.08 -16.70 -7.75
N SER A 132 -0.90 -15.81 -7.92
CA SER A 132 -2.32 -16.14 -7.73
C SER A 132 -2.87 -17.08 -8.82
N PRO A 133 -3.43 -18.26 -8.50
CA PRO A 133 -3.84 -19.25 -9.50
C PRO A 133 -4.88 -18.71 -10.49
N ILE A 134 -5.74 -17.78 -10.06
CA ILE A 134 -6.78 -17.17 -10.88
C ILE A 134 -6.26 -16.16 -11.93
N MET A 135 -4.94 -15.90 -11.97
CA MET A 135 -4.30 -15.08 -13.02
C MET A 135 -3.74 -15.91 -14.18
N LYS A 136 -3.91 -17.24 -14.17
CA LYS A 136 -3.38 -18.12 -15.24
C LYS A 136 -3.94 -17.70 -16.60
N GLY A 137 -3.04 -17.45 -17.55
CA GLY A 137 -3.39 -17.00 -18.90
C GLY A 137 -3.63 -15.49 -19.05
N LEU A 138 -3.68 -14.72 -17.95
CA LEU A 138 -3.81 -13.27 -18.00
C LEU A 138 -2.44 -12.56 -18.04
N ILE A 139 -1.44 -13.15 -17.38
CA ILE A 139 -0.09 -12.60 -17.20
C ILE A 139 0.98 -13.63 -17.56
N HIS A 140 2.11 -13.15 -18.06
CA HIS A 140 3.18 -13.99 -18.60
C HIS A 140 4.54 -13.73 -17.93
N GLN A 141 4.77 -12.50 -17.47
CA GLN A 141 5.99 -12.09 -16.77
C GLN A 141 5.66 -11.04 -15.71
N ALA A 142 6.54 -10.88 -14.72
CA ALA A 142 6.34 -9.91 -13.64
C ALA A 142 7.63 -9.18 -13.26
N ILE A 143 7.51 -7.91 -12.87
CA ILE A 143 8.58 -7.05 -12.36
C ILE A 143 8.13 -6.39 -11.05
N ALA A 144 8.73 -6.77 -9.93
CA ALA A 144 8.39 -6.27 -8.60
C ALA A 144 9.54 -5.44 -8.00
N MET A 145 9.33 -4.13 -7.90
CA MET A 145 10.33 -3.17 -7.40
C MET A 145 10.00 -2.78 -5.97
N SER A 146 10.89 -3.04 -5.01
CA SER A 146 10.77 -2.49 -3.65
C SER A 146 9.53 -2.97 -2.87
N GLY A 147 9.00 -4.15 -3.20
CA GLY A 147 7.85 -4.75 -2.52
C GLY A 147 7.64 -6.21 -2.89
N SER A 148 6.95 -6.96 -2.02
CA SER A 148 6.55 -8.34 -2.27
C SER A 148 5.40 -8.78 -1.36
N SER A 149 4.72 -9.86 -1.71
CA SER A 149 3.70 -10.57 -0.92
C SER A 149 4.26 -11.05 0.43
N THR A 150 5.57 -11.26 0.49
CA THR A 150 6.28 -11.66 1.71
C THR A 150 6.69 -10.48 2.59
N ALA A 151 6.41 -9.23 2.20
CA ALA A 151 6.59 -8.08 3.09
C ALA A 151 5.55 -8.10 4.23
N GLY A 152 5.97 -7.82 5.47
CA GLY A 152 5.08 -7.83 6.64
C GLY A 152 3.94 -6.80 6.61
N TRP A 153 4.05 -5.81 5.72
CA TRP A 153 3.03 -4.79 5.49
C TRP A 153 2.09 -5.12 4.33
N ALA A 154 2.37 -6.13 3.50
CA ALA A 154 1.59 -6.40 2.28
C ALA A 154 0.34 -7.25 2.52
N ILE A 155 0.46 -8.33 3.29
CA ILE A 155 -0.64 -9.28 3.57
C ILE A 155 -0.81 -9.39 5.09
N ASN A 156 -2.04 -9.33 5.58
CA ASN A 156 -2.34 -9.64 6.97
C ASN A 156 -2.22 -11.16 7.22
N ARG A 157 -1.26 -11.57 8.06
CA ARG A 157 -0.96 -13.00 8.31
C ARG A 157 -1.53 -13.54 9.62
N HIS A 158 -1.60 -12.68 10.64
CA HIS A 158 -1.95 -13.05 12.00
C HIS A 158 -2.75 -11.92 12.65
N GLY A 159 -3.65 -12.28 13.58
CA GLY A 159 -4.52 -11.34 14.27
C GLY A 159 -5.63 -10.77 13.38
N GLN A 160 -6.51 -9.99 13.99
CA GLN A 160 -7.57 -9.31 13.25
C GLN A 160 -6.98 -8.18 12.40
N PRO A 161 -7.38 -8.05 11.12
CA PRO A 161 -6.97 -6.93 10.28
C PRO A 161 -7.40 -5.60 10.91
N HIS A 162 -6.49 -4.63 11.04
CA HIS A 162 -6.84 -3.30 11.56
C HIS A 162 -7.88 -2.58 10.69
N TRP A 163 -7.93 -2.92 9.41
CA TRP A 163 -8.86 -2.35 8.43
C TRP A 163 -10.16 -3.15 8.30
N GLU A 164 -10.51 -3.99 9.29
CA GLU A 164 -11.79 -4.72 9.30
C GLU A 164 -12.99 -3.79 9.58
N ILE A 165 -14.18 -4.19 9.10
CA ILE A 165 -15.42 -3.41 9.20
C ILE A 165 -15.69 -2.94 10.63
N SER A 166 -15.68 -3.86 11.60
CA SER A 166 -16.02 -3.55 12.99
C SER A 166 -15.08 -2.52 13.60
N ASN A 167 -13.78 -2.62 13.32
CA ASN A 167 -12.80 -1.67 13.83
C ASN A 167 -12.99 -0.29 13.21
N ILE A 168 -13.24 -0.20 11.90
CA ILE A 168 -13.51 1.08 11.23
C ILE A 168 -14.81 1.71 11.78
N VAL A 169 -15.86 0.91 11.98
CA VAL A 169 -17.13 1.38 12.59
C VAL A 169 -16.87 2.02 13.94
N GLN A 170 -16.04 1.42 14.81
CA GLN A 170 -15.74 1.98 16.13
C GLN A 170 -15.10 3.38 16.07
N TYR A 171 -14.28 3.67 15.06
CA TYR A 171 -13.75 5.02 14.85
C TYR A 171 -14.79 5.96 14.24
N LEU A 172 -15.66 5.46 13.34
CA LEU A 172 -16.74 6.25 12.75
C LEU A 172 -17.80 6.66 13.80
N THR A 173 -18.14 5.76 14.73
CA THR A 173 -19.13 5.97 15.80
C THR A 173 -18.55 6.57 17.09
N CYS A 174 -17.25 6.84 17.14
CA CYS A 174 -16.57 7.43 18.30
C CYS A 174 -16.52 6.52 19.53
N GLU A 175 -16.65 5.21 19.35
CA GLU A 175 -16.32 4.22 20.37
C GLU A 175 -14.80 4.15 20.58
N LYS A 176 -14.03 4.35 19.51
CA LYS A 176 -12.58 4.54 19.52
C LYS A 176 -12.21 5.95 19.08
N TYR A 177 -11.17 6.47 19.71
CA TYR A 177 -10.63 7.80 19.44
C TYR A 177 -9.22 7.66 18.84
N ILE A 178 -8.95 8.45 17.81
CA ILE A 178 -7.61 8.63 17.27
C ILE A 178 -6.76 9.32 18.34
N SER A 179 -5.52 8.87 18.51
CA SER A 179 -4.66 9.40 19.56
C SER A 179 -4.43 10.92 19.40
N GLU A 180 -4.38 11.66 20.51
CA GLU A 180 -4.08 13.11 20.48
C GLU A 180 -2.73 13.39 19.80
N GLU A 181 -1.80 12.44 19.93
CA GLU A 181 -0.48 12.47 19.33
C GLU A 181 -0.53 12.45 17.80
N ASP A 182 -1.32 11.53 17.23
CA ASP A 182 -1.50 11.39 15.78
C ASP A 182 -2.28 12.55 15.19
N ILE A 183 -3.31 13.02 15.91
CA ILE A 183 -4.03 14.26 15.56
C ILE A 183 -3.04 15.42 15.49
N ALA A 184 -2.22 15.64 16.52
CA ALA A 184 -1.26 16.74 16.53
C ALA A 184 -0.26 16.67 15.36
N GLN A 185 0.18 15.46 14.97
CA GLN A 185 1.06 15.28 13.81
C GLN A 185 0.39 15.73 12.49
N ILE A 186 -0.90 15.47 12.34
CA ILE A 186 -1.67 15.82 11.14
C ILE A 186 -1.95 17.31 11.09
N LEU A 187 -2.39 17.89 12.21
CA LEU A 187 -2.74 19.31 12.30
C LEU A 187 -1.52 20.23 12.08
N ASN A 188 -0.31 19.80 12.44
CA ASN A 188 0.92 20.55 12.17
C ASN A 188 1.35 20.52 10.69
N ARG A 189 0.76 19.64 9.87
CA ARG A 189 1.07 19.51 8.44
C ARG A 189 0.02 20.12 7.52
N GLU A 190 -1.18 20.43 8.01
CA GLU A 190 -2.26 20.97 7.20
C GLU A 190 -2.83 22.27 7.79
N PRO A 191 -3.22 23.26 6.95
CA PRO A 191 -3.89 24.46 7.42
C PRO A 191 -5.26 24.10 8.00
N LEU A 192 -5.46 24.38 9.29
CA LEU A 192 -6.69 24.03 10.00
C LEU A 192 -7.85 24.95 9.64
N SER A 193 -9.01 24.35 9.36
CA SER A 193 -10.29 25.07 9.43
C SER A 193 -10.59 25.46 10.89
N GLU A 194 -11.38 26.51 11.09
CA GLU A 194 -11.71 27.02 12.42
C GLU A 194 -12.53 26.01 13.26
N ARG A 195 -13.31 25.14 12.61
CA ARG A 195 -13.98 23.97 13.22
C ARG A 195 -12.96 22.93 13.71
N THR A 196 -11.94 22.66 12.91
CA THR A 196 -10.86 21.71 13.26
C THR A 196 -10.04 22.22 14.45
N LYS A 197 -9.82 23.54 14.55
CA LYS A 197 -9.14 24.17 15.70
C LYS A 197 -9.92 24.03 17.01
N LYS A 198 -11.26 23.93 16.94
CA LYS A 198 -12.13 23.83 18.12
C LYS A 198 -12.35 22.39 18.62
N ARG A 199 -11.78 21.36 17.97
CA ARG A 199 -12.00 19.94 18.29
C ARG A 199 -13.50 19.54 18.32
N GLU A 200 -14.37 20.26 17.62
CA GLU A 200 -15.84 20.09 17.79
C GLU A 200 -16.40 18.82 17.14
N VAL A 201 -15.63 18.06 16.35
CA VAL A 201 -16.09 16.82 15.73
C VAL A 201 -15.12 15.65 15.96
N CYS A 202 -15.69 14.52 16.38
CA CYS A 202 -15.00 13.28 16.68
C CYS A 202 -14.09 12.80 15.54
N ASN A 203 -12.84 12.43 15.86
CA ASN A 203 -11.85 11.87 14.93
C ASN A 203 -11.63 12.71 13.66
N LEU A 204 -11.84 14.04 13.72
CA LEU A 204 -11.74 14.96 12.58
C LEU A 204 -12.74 14.65 11.43
N GLN A 205 -13.80 13.92 11.74
CA GLN A 205 -14.91 13.65 10.82
C GLN A 205 -15.75 14.92 10.64
N ASP A 206 -16.55 14.98 9.56
CA ASP A 206 -17.52 16.07 9.39
C ASP A 206 -18.88 15.71 10.01
N SER A 207 -19.28 14.44 9.94
CA SER A 207 -20.53 13.90 10.47
C SER A 207 -20.39 12.41 10.79
N ILE A 208 -21.16 11.92 11.77
CA ILE A 208 -21.30 10.48 12.02
C ILE A 208 -22.43 9.95 11.12
N PRO A 209 -22.21 8.89 10.32
CA PRO A 209 -23.25 8.29 9.48
C PRO A 209 -24.44 7.81 10.32
N GLU A 210 -25.67 8.22 9.98
CA GLU A 210 -26.86 7.91 10.77
C GLU A 210 -27.14 6.39 10.78
N CYS A 211 -26.88 5.71 9.67
CA CYS A 211 -27.02 4.26 9.56
C CYS A 211 -26.10 3.45 10.49
N LEU A 212 -25.04 4.06 11.06
CA LEU A 212 -24.17 3.41 12.05
C LEU A 212 -24.63 3.64 13.50
N THR A 213 -25.56 4.56 13.74
CA THR A 213 -26.04 4.90 15.09
C THR A 213 -27.37 4.25 15.47
N ASN A 214 -28.11 3.73 14.50
CA ASN A 214 -29.48 3.26 14.69
C ASN A 214 -29.60 1.74 14.53
N GLY A 215 -29.76 1.04 15.67
CA GLY A 215 -30.13 -0.37 15.72
C GLY A 215 -28.97 -1.37 15.65
N GLU A 216 -29.31 -2.66 15.56
CA GLU A 216 -28.33 -3.74 15.53
C GLU A 216 -27.66 -3.84 14.14
N LEU A 217 -26.34 -3.64 14.13
CA LEU A 217 -25.48 -3.67 12.94
C LEU A 217 -25.06 -5.11 12.62
N THR A 218 -25.78 -5.76 11.71
CA THR A 218 -25.26 -6.97 11.04
C THR A 218 -24.20 -6.57 10.00
N ILE A 219 -23.39 -7.53 9.55
CA ILE A 219 -22.35 -7.28 8.54
C ILE A 219 -22.97 -6.75 7.25
N GLU A 220 -24.08 -7.33 6.80
CA GLU A 220 -24.78 -6.95 5.57
C GLU A 220 -25.31 -5.52 5.66
N LYS A 221 -25.94 -5.17 6.79
CA LYS A 221 -26.43 -3.80 7.04
C LYS A 221 -25.28 -2.80 7.09
N THR A 222 -24.15 -3.19 7.68
CA THR A 222 -22.97 -2.33 7.79
C THR A 222 -22.35 -2.08 6.41
N VAL A 223 -22.20 -3.12 5.59
CA VAL A 223 -21.71 -2.98 4.21
C VAL A 223 -22.64 -2.09 3.38
N GLU A 224 -23.96 -2.26 3.52
CA GLU A 224 -24.94 -1.44 2.84
C GLU A 224 -24.89 0.03 3.29
N CYS A 225 -24.71 0.26 4.59
CA CYS A 225 -24.49 1.58 5.17
C CYS A 225 -23.21 2.23 4.63
N PHE A 226 -22.10 1.47 4.55
CA PHE A 226 -20.84 1.93 3.98
C PHE A 226 -20.98 2.37 2.52
N ARG A 227 -21.80 1.67 1.74
CA ARG A 227 -22.06 2.02 0.34
C ARG A 227 -22.93 3.26 0.17
N LYS A 228 -23.83 3.54 1.12
CA LYS A 228 -24.84 4.59 0.98
C LYS A 228 -24.47 5.92 1.64
N GLU A 229 -23.88 5.85 2.84
CA GLU A 229 -23.74 7.04 3.71
C GLU A 229 -22.30 7.31 4.13
N VAL A 230 -21.42 6.29 4.14
CA VAL A 230 -20.03 6.50 4.59
C VAL A 230 -19.23 7.21 3.50
N ASN A 231 -18.95 8.49 3.75
CA ASN A 231 -18.17 9.32 2.86
C ASN A 231 -16.74 9.51 3.37
N PHE A 232 -15.76 8.88 2.70
CA PHE A 232 -14.34 9.10 2.98
C PHE A 232 -13.75 10.35 2.29
N SER A 233 -14.57 11.26 1.76
CA SER A 233 -14.08 12.45 1.02
C SER A 233 -13.16 13.34 1.85
N SER A 234 -13.33 13.42 3.17
CA SER A 234 -12.47 14.23 4.05
C SER A 234 -11.01 13.74 4.01
N PRO A 235 -10.07 14.54 3.44
CA PRO A 235 -8.67 14.14 3.36
C PRO A 235 -8.03 14.04 4.75
N LEU A 236 -8.42 14.93 5.66
CA LEU A 236 -7.96 14.95 7.06
C LEU A 236 -8.37 13.67 7.79
N PHE A 237 -9.65 13.29 7.70
CA PHE A 237 -10.13 12.06 8.34
C PHE A 237 -9.46 10.81 7.77
N ARG A 238 -9.37 10.67 6.43
CA ARG A 238 -8.67 9.54 5.81
C ARG A 238 -7.22 9.44 6.26
N ARG A 239 -6.51 10.57 6.32
CA ARG A 239 -5.14 10.63 6.79
C ARG A 239 -5.05 10.23 8.26
N ALA A 240 -5.95 10.72 9.11
CA ALA A 240 -6.00 10.37 10.53
C ALA A 240 -6.24 8.88 10.76
N LEU A 241 -7.25 8.33 10.07
CA LEU A 241 -7.53 6.90 10.11
C LEU A 241 -6.35 6.07 9.58
N ALA A 242 -5.67 6.53 8.54
CA ALA A 242 -4.49 5.85 7.99
C ALA A 242 -3.26 5.91 8.91
N VAL A 243 -3.06 6.99 9.67
CA VAL A 243 -1.99 7.07 10.68
C VAL A 243 -2.28 6.09 11.81
N GLU A 244 -3.51 6.09 12.31
CA GLU A 244 -3.95 5.23 13.41
C GLU A 244 -3.94 3.73 13.04
N LEU A 245 -4.51 3.37 11.89
CA LEU A 245 -4.65 1.97 11.46
C LEU A 245 -3.41 1.43 10.73
N GLY A 246 -2.50 2.31 10.31
CA GLY A 246 -1.34 1.99 9.48
C GLY A 246 -1.73 1.70 8.02
N VAL A 247 -0.83 1.07 7.26
CA VAL A 247 -1.11 0.78 5.83
C VAL A 247 -2.22 -0.26 5.67
N SER A 248 -3.07 -0.08 4.66
CA SER A 248 -4.02 -1.11 4.24
C SER A 248 -3.26 -2.34 3.77
N LYS A 249 -3.85 -3.53 3.96
CA LYS A 249 -3.21 -4.82 3.63
C LYS A 249 -4.18 -5.72 2.90
N MET A 250 -3.62 -6.57 2.04
CA MET A 250 -4.35 -7.70 1.48
C MET A 250 -4.62 -8.75 2.57
N VAL A 251 -5.57 -9.66 2.32
CA VAL A 251 -5.94 -10.76 3.22
C VAL A 251 -5.90 -12.11 2.49
N VAL A 252 -5.77 -13.20 3.22
CA VAL A 252 -5.93 -14.55 2.66
C VAL A 252 -7.42 -14.81 2.48
N ASP A 253 -7.88 -14.90 1.23
CA ASP A 253 -9.28 -15.10 0.85
C ASP A 253 -9.56 -16.50 0.29
N ASN A 254 -8.54 -17.35 0.21
CA ASN A 254 -8.58 -18.71 -0.34
C ASN A 254 -8.88 -18.82 -1.85
N GLU A 255 -8.91 -17.69 -2.58
CA GLU A 255 -9.12 -17.68 -4.03
C GLU A 255 -7.98 -16.95 -4.74
N LEU A 256 -7.87 -15.63 -4.53
CA LEU A 256 -6.79 -14.82 -5.04
C LEU A 256 -5.48 -15.13 -4.29
N ILE A 257 -5.56 -15.16 -2.96
CA ILE A 257 -4.45 -15.49 -2.06
C ILE A 257 -4.84 -16.74 -1.30
N THR A 258 -4.26 -17.88 -1.70
CA THR A 258 -4.64 -19.21 -1.20
C THR A 258 -3.95 -19.61 0.09
N ASP A 259 -2.82 -18.99 0.41
CA ASP A 259 -1.99 -19.33 1.56
C ASP A 259 -1.39 -18.06 2.17
N SER A 260 -0.88 -18.18 3.39
CA SER A 260 -0.13 -17.09 4.04
C SER A 260 1.39 -17.22 3.84
N GLY A 261 2.06 -16.08 3.74
CA GLY A 261 3.53 -16.02 3.80
C GLY A 261 4.23 -16.75 2.64
N PRO A 262 5.38 -17.42 2.89
CA PRO A 262 6.16 -18.07 1.84
C PRO A 262 5.45 -19.24 1.15
N ALA A 263 4.54 -19.93 1.84
CA ALA A 263 3.82 -21.09 1.29
C ALA A 263 3.04 -20.72 0.03
N PHE A 264 2.43 -19.53 0.00
CA PHE A 264 1.73 -19.02 -1.16
C PHE A 264 2.61 -18.96 -2.42
N VAL A 265 3.85 -18.48 -2.27
CA VAL A 265 4.79 -18.41 -3.39
C VAL A 265 5.28 -19.81 -3.77
N GLN A 266 5.65 -20.63 -2.77
CA GLN A 266 6.16 -21.98 -3.01
C GLN A 266 5.16 -22.87 -3.77
N ASN A 267 3.87 -22.76 -3.43
CA ASN A 267 2.83 -23.62 -4.01
C ASN A 267 2.35 -23.13 -5.37
N ASN A 268 2.47 -21.83 -5.68
CA ASN A 268 1.78 -21.24 -6.82
C ASN A 268 2.68 -20.48 -7.83
N ALA A 269 3.99 -20.38 -7.58
CA ALA A 269 4.93 -19.76 -8.51
C ALA A 269 4.90 -20.46 -9.88
N ARG A 270 4.69 -19.69 -10.96
CA ARG A 270 4.46 -20.23 -12.31
C ARG A 270 4.96 -19.38 -13.48
N ILE A 271 5.32 -18.12 -13.25
CA ILE A 271 5.83 -17.21 -14.28
C ILE A 271 7.18 -16.61 -13.85
N PRO A 272 8.03 -16.19 -14.81
CA PRO A 272 9.24 -15.45 -14.49
C PRO A 272 8.94 -14.16 -13.73
N LEU A 273 9.66 -13.94 -12.63
CA LEU A 273 9.58 -12.73 -11.80
C LEU A 273 10.98 -12.11 -11.69
N PHE A 274 11.11 -10.87 -12.15
CA PHE A 274 12.25 -10.01 -11.84
C PHE A 274 11.91 -9.18 -10.61
N THR A 275 12.81 -9.14 -9.62
CA THR A 275 12.60 -8.34 -8.41
C THR A 275 13.88 -7.68 -7.94
N GLY A 276 13.76 -6.52 -7.31
CA GLY A 276 14.88 -5.75 -6.80
C GLY A 276 14.45 -4.70 -5.81
N VAL A 277 15.43 -4.12 -5.12
CA VAL A 277 15.25 -3.06 -4.14
C VAL A 277 16.29 -1.96 -4.42
N ALA A 278 15.94 -0.71 -4.16
CA ALA A 278 16.88 0.39 -4.16
C ALA A 278 17.92 0.21 -3.05
N ARG A 279 19.14 0.72 -3.29
CA ARG A 279 20.23 0.61 -2.32
C ARG A 279 19.88 1.24 -0.96
N ARG A 280 19.05 2.29 -0.95
CA ARG A 280 18.59 3.01 0.24
C ARG A 280 17.06 3.05 0.29
N GLU A 281 16.43 1.87 0.28
CA GLU A 281 14.97 1.72 0.37
C GLU A 281 14.33 2.61 1.44
N TRP A 282 14.92 2.71 2.62
CA TRP A 282 14.36 3.46 3.74
C TRP A 282 14.58 4.98 3.67
N ALA A 283 15.30 5.51 2.67
CA ALA A 283 15.58 6.94 2.57
C ALA A 283 14.30 7.78 2.39
N HIS A 284 13.22 7.23 1.84
CA HIS A 284 11.93 7.93 1.77
C HIS A 284 11.20 8.01 3.13
N LYS A 285 11.61 7.20 4.12
CA LYS A 285 11.03 7.26 5.46
C LYS A 285 11.65 8.43 6.22
N LYS A 286 10.90 9.52 6.27
CA LYS A 286 11.28 10.72 7.00
C LYS A 286 11.48 10.43 8.51
N PRO A 287 12.34 11.19 9.23
CA PRO A 287 12.53 11.12 10.69
C PRO A 287 11.21 11.03 11.50
N GLU A 288 10.17 11.67 10.98
CA GLU A 288 8.75 11.64 11.29
C GLU A 288 8.21 10.24 11.58
N PHE A 289 8.53 9.26 10.73
CA PHE A 289 8.08 7.87 10.85
C PHE A 289 8.73 7.14 12.03
N TYR A 290 9.82 7.70 12.55
CA TYR A 290 10.55 7.21 13.72
C TYR A 290 10.31 8.10 14.95
N GLN A 291 9.39 9.07 14.84
CA GLN A 291 9.10 10.11 15.85
C GLN A 291 10.31 11.00 16.19
N PHE A 292 11.34 11.04 15.33
CA PHE A 292 12.56 11.79 15.57
C PHE A 292 12.42 13.30 15.39
N ILE A 293 11.27 13.84 15.00
CA ILE A 293 11.08 15.31 14.91
C ILE A 293 10.93 15.95 16.31
N ARG A 294 10.64 15.14 17.34
CA ARG A 294 10.32 15.66 18.69
C ARG A 294 11.52 15.95 19.56
N PHE A 295 12.72 15.63 19.09
CA PHE A 295 13.92 15.84 19.88
C PHE A 295 14.92 16.66 19.08
N GLU A 296 15.42 17.73 19.70
CA GLU A 296 16.48 18.57 19.13
C GLU A 296 17.86 17.90 19.22
N ASN A 297 18.03 17.00 20.20
CA ASN A 297 19.19 16.12 20.38
C ASN A 297 18.70 14.76 20.93
N PHE A 298 19.12 13.66 20.31
CA PHE A 298 18.74 12.30 20.71
C PHE A 298 19.87 11.64 21.48
N THR A 299 19.52 10.86 22.49
CA THR A 299 20.45 9.87 23.07
C THR A 299 20.33 8.55 22.31
N ARG A 300 21.41 7.76 22.29
CA ARG A 300 21.42 6.41 21.70
C ARG A 300 20.24 5.56 22.19
N SER A 301 19.94 5.61 23.49
CA SER A 301 18.84 4.87 24.12
C SER A 301 17.47 5.24 23.54
N GLN A 302 17.22 6.52 23.22
CA GLN A 302 15.94 6.97 22.65
C GLN A 302 15.77 6.47 21.20
N CYS A 303 16.85 6.46 20.41
CA CYS A 303 16.81 5.90 19.05
C CYS A 303 16.58 4.39 19.07
N GLU A 304 17.29 3.68 19.95
CA GLU A 304 17.12 2.24 20.15
C GLU A 304 15.70 1.90 20.64
N GLU A 305 15.11 2.72 21.51
CA GLU A 305 13.73 2.55 21.98
C GLU A 305 12.71 2.78 20.86
N SER A 306 12.84 3.83 20.04
CA SER A 306 11.95 4.06 18.89
C SER A 306 12.04 2.93 17.86
N VAL A 307 13.25 2.46 17.54
CA VAL A 307 13.46 1.34 16.60
C VAL A 307 12.92 0.04 17.20
N ARG A 308 13.16 -0.21 18.50
CA ARG A 308 12.60 -1.34 19.23
C ARG A 308 11.07 -1.30 19.19
N LYS A 309 10.44 -0.15 19.46
CA LYS A 309 8.98 0.02 19.34
C LYS A 309 8.48 -0.31 17.94
N ILE A 310 9.19 0.11 16.88
CA ILE A 310 8.83 -0.23 15.51
C ILE A 310 8.94 -1.74 15.27
N ILE A 311 10.03 -2.39 15.70
CA ILE A 311 10.20 -3.83 15.55
C ILE A 311 9.15 -4.60 16.37
N GLU A 312 8.90 -4.18 17.60
CA GLU A 312 7.91 -4.77 18.49
C GLU A 312 6.50 -4.63 17.91
N ASN A 313 6.10 -3.43 17.49
CA ASN A 313 4.75 -3.15 17.00
C ASN A 313 4.52 -3.67 15.57
N ALA A 314 5.52 -3.57 14.68
CA ALA A 314 5.36 -3.97 13.28
C ALA A 314 5.63 -5.46 13.04
N PHE A 315 6.60 -6.03 13.75
CA PHE A 315 7.15 -7.37 13.51
C PHE A 315 6.83 -8.38 14.61
N LEU A 316 7.08 -8.06 15.89
CA LEU A 316 7.07 -9.06 16.96
C LEU A 316 5.70 -9.29 17.60
N ALA A 317 4.83 -8.27 17.66
CA ALA A 317 3.45 -8.41 18.12
C ALA A 317 2.64 -9.43 17.28
N ARG A 318 3.18 -9.82 16.12
CA ARG A 318 2.56 -10.76 15.17
C ARG A 318 3.26 -12.11 15.09
N LEU A 319 4.28 -12.35 15.91
CA LEU A 319 4.93 -13.66 15.97
C LEU A 319 4.17 -14.59 16.94
N PRO A 320 4.09 -15.90 16.65
CA PRO A 320 3.40 -16.87 17.51
C PRO A 320 4.13 -17.12 18.85
N TYR A 321 5.33 -16.58 19.03
CA TYR A 321 6.11 -16.67 20.24
C TYR A 321 6.82 -15.35 20.55
N LYS A 322 6.96 -15.07 21.85
CA LYS A 322 7.64 -13.88 22.33
C LYS A 322 9.14 -14.04 22.12
N VAL A 323 9.73 -13.14 21.33
CA VAL A 323 11.17 -13.11 21.06
C VAL A 323 11.89 -12.48 22.26
N GLY A 324 13.01 -13.07 22.69
CA GLY A 324 13.77 -12.56 23.84
C GLY A 324 14.43 -11.21 23.57
N ASN A 325 14.56 -10.37 24.59
CA ASN A 325 15.08 -8.99 24.47
C ASN A 325 16.44 -8.90 23.76
N ALA A 326 17.33 -9.88 23.97
CA ALA A 326 18.64 -9.93 23.31
C ALA A 326 18.53 -10.12 21.79
N THR A 327 17.57 -10.91 21.31
CA THR A 327 17.30 -11.10 19.89
C THR A 327 16.67 -9.85 19.29
N ILE A 328 15.77 -9.18 20.02
CA ILE A 328 15.20 -7.89 19.60
C ILE A 328 16.31 -6.85 19.43
N GLU A 329 17.22 -6.78 20.40
CA GLU A 329 18.35 -5.86 20.38
C GLU A 329 19.32 -6.16 19.23
N LEU A 330 19.57 -7.44 18.96
CA LEU A 330 20.34 -7.88 17.78
C LEU A 330 19.66 -7.45 16.47
N ILE A 331 18.34 -7.63 16.34
CA ILE A 331 17.57 -7.24 15.14
C ILE A 331 17.59 -5.72 14.97
N SER A 332 17.39 -4.95 16.05
CA SER A 332 17.46 -3.49 16.05
C SER A 332 18.83 -3.00 15.57
N ASN A 333 19.91 -3.56 16.12
CA ASN A 333 21.27 -3.22 15.73
C ASN A 333 21.60 -3.63 14.29
N ALA A 334 21.18 -4.82 13.85
CA ALA A 334 21.42 -5.32 12.49
C ALA A 334 20.62 -4.57 11.42
N THR A 335 19.42 -4.10 11.76
CA THR A 335 18.54 -3.32 10.86
C THR A 335 19.13 -1.94 10.56
N PHE A 336 19.91 -1.37 11.47
CA PHE A 336 20.58 -0.08 11.29
C PHE A 336 21.99 -0.22 10.65
N LEU A 337 22.79 -1.20 11.10
CA LEU A 337 24.20 -1.34 10.69
C LEU A 337 24.38 -1.83 9.25
N ARG A 338 23.45 -2.62 8.71
CA ARG A 338 23.59 -3.23 7.37
C ARG A 338 23.53 -2.21 6.21
N TYR A 339 23.14 -0.97 6.47
CA TYR A 339 22.88 0.02 5.42
C TYR A 339 23.69 1.32 5.53
N LEU A 340 24.68 1.34 6.43
CA LEU A 340 25.61 2.46 6.66
C LEU A 340 27.03 2.11 6.22
N GLU A 341 27.18 1.44 5.07
CA GLU A 341 28.49 1.17 4.47
C GLU A 341 29.19 2.48 4.06
N ASP A 342 29.87 3.07 5.04
CA ASP A 342 31.08 3.85 4.86
C ASP A 342 31.97 3.57 6.09
N ILE A 343 33.17 3.02 5.84
CA ILE A 343 34.06 2.39 6.84
C ILE A 343 34.76 3.46 7.72
N HIS A 344 34.42 4.74 7.54
CA HIS A 344 35.08 5.88 8.18
C HIS A 344 34.16 6.75 9.07
N ILE A 345 32.95 6.29 9.38
CA ILE A 345 32.06 7.03 10.27
C ILE A 345 32.29 6.57 11.71
N ASN A 346 32.60 7.51 12.61
CA ASN A 346 32.53 7.24 14.04
C ASN A 346 31.07 6.94 14.40
N TYR A 347 30.75 5.68 14.70
CA TYR A 347 29.39 5.12 14.76
C TYR A 347 28.61 5.49 16.03
N GLU A 348 28.61 6.76 16.43
CA GLU A 348 27.69 7.24 17.45
C GLU A 348 26.32 7.50 16.83
N MET A 349 25.31 6.71 17.25
CA MET A 349 23.93 6.78 16.75
C MET A 349 23.31 8.19 16.67
N PRO A 350 23.57 9.12 17.60
CA PRO A 350 23.11 10.51 17.48
C PRO A 350 23.61 11.23 16.23
N GLU A 351 24.87 11.02 15.81
CA GLU A 351 25.44 11.65 14.60
C GLU A 351 24.90 11.01 13.31
N VAL A 352 24.58 9.72 13.34
CA VAL A 352 23.92 9.03 12.21
C VAL A 352 22.51 9.59 11.98
N VAL A 353 21.72 9.75 13.04
CA VAL A 353 20.35 10.30 12.95
C VAL A 353 20.36 11.77 12.54
N LYS A 354 21.28 12.57 13.10
CA LYS A 354 21.48 13.97 12.71
C LYS A 354 21.84 14.11 11.22
N LYS A 355 22.62 13.18 10.66
CA LYS A 355 22.87 13.13 9.22
C LYS A 355 21.64 12.74 8.40
N LEU A 356 20.79 11.82 8.89
CA LEU A 356 19.52 11.46 8.24
C LEU A 356 18.52 12.63 8.21
N GLN A 357 18.54 13.50 9.22
CA GLN A 357 17.73 14.73 9.26
C GLN A 357 18.23 15.82 8.30
N ASN A 358 19.54 15.86 8.03
CA ASN A 358 20.18 16.86 7.17
C ASN A 358 20.25 16.45 5.69
N VAL A 359 19.70 15.30 5.31
CA VAL A 359 19.56 14.95 3.89
C VAL A 359 18.46 15.83 3.30
N ASN A 360 18.84 16.88 2.57
CA ASN A 360 17.91 17.61 1.72
C ASN A 360 17.42 16.67 0.62
N PHE A 361 16.18 16.21 0.76
CA PHE A 361 15.48 15.42 -0.25
C PHE A 361 15.05 16.37 -1.37
N PHE A 362 15.87 16.45 -2.42
CA PHE A 362 15.36 16.89 -3.72
C PHE A 362 14.54 15.73 -4.30
N LEU A 363 13.24 15.98 -4.47
CA LEU A 363 12.42 15.33 -5.50
C LEU A 363 12.82 15.90 -6.86
#